data_AF-E5Y9J3-F1
#
_entry.id   AF-E5Y9J3-F1
#
_cell.length_a   1.000
_cell.length_b   1.000
_cell.length_c   1.000
_cell.angle_alpha   90.00
_cell.angle_beta   90.00
_cell.angle_gamma   90.00
#
_symmetry.space_group_name_H-M   'P 1'
#
loop_
_entity.id
_entity.type
_entity.pdbx_description
1 polymer ?
#
loop_
_entity_poly.entity_id
_entity_poly.type
_entity_poly.pdbx_seq_one_letter_code
_entity_poly.pdbx_strand_id
1 'polypeptide(L)'
;MRRPINPVIPYPHEAIQHTRCVLALSMITVALSLLKPETLPQLGDLGRQVKKVDRWIERCSDDVQRRLSAGAKRDLDRRFHILAEHVDSALAETDDAKKWSLWASGVWAGLTFLEDARNTCPVYFRGLHWHNLLKTLTTLCNALEKVDPKIAEIGTRVYELAA
;
A
#
# COMPACT_ATOMS: atom_id res chain seq x y z
N MET A 1 30.16 -13.58 30.07
CA MET A 1 29.64 -12.43 29.30
C MET A 1 28.16 -12.66 29.04
N ARG A 2 27.25 -11.87 29.63
CA ARG A 2 25.82 -11.90 29.27
C ARG A 2 25.68 -11.20 27.92
N ARG A 3 25.07 -11.87 26.93
CA ARG A 3 24.72 -11.22 25.65
C ARG A 3 23.80 -10.02 25.94
N PRO A 4 23.95 -8.89 25.24
CA PRO A 4 22.96 -7.83 25.29
C PRO A 4 21.61 -8.42 24.93
N ILE A 5 20.61 -8.28 25.81
CA ILE A 5 19.22 -8.58 25.45
C ILE A 5 18.81 -7.43 24.54
N ASN A 6 18.72 -7.70 23.23
CA ASN A 6 18.09 -6.75 22.32
C ASN A 6 16.71 -6.42 22.88
N PRO A 7 16.35 -5.14 23.09
CA PRO A 7 15.04 -4.80 23.58
C PRO A 7 14.00 -5.36 22.61
N VAL A 8 13.12 -6.22 23.10
CA VAL A 8 11.95 -6.66 22.36
C VAL A 8 11.06 -5.43 22.24
N ILE A 9 11.05 -4.80 21.07
CA ILE A 9 10.12 -3.70 20.80
C ILE A 9 8.72 -4.31 20.80
N PRO A 10 7.83 -3.95 21.74
CA PRO A 10 6.49 -4.50 21.76
C PRO A 10 5.73 -4.04 20.53
N TYR A 11 4.90 -4.92 19.98
CA TYR A 11 4.00 -4.55 18.90
C TYR A 11 3.04 -3.42 19.36
N PRO A 12 2.64 -2.52 18.44
CA PRO A 12 1.63 -1.51 18.73
C PRO A 12 0.33 -2.12 19.26
N HIS A 13 -0.47 -1.32 19.95
CA HIS A 13 -1.81 -1.72 20.36
C HIS A 13 -2.65 -2.13 19.13
N GLU A 14 -3.56 -3.11 19.28
CA GLU A 14 -4.35 -3.67 18.18
C GLU A 14 -5.10 -2.58 17.37
N ALA A 15 -5.57 -1.53 18.04
CA ALA A 15 -6.19 -0.37 17.39
C ALA A 15 -5.27 0.31 16.35
N ILE A 16 -3.98 0.48 16.68
CA ILE A 16 -2.98 1.05 15.78
C ILE A 16 -2.67 0.09 14.65
N GLN A 17 -2.54 -1.20 14.97
CA GLN A 17 -2.31 -2.24 13.96
C GLN A 17 -3.41 -2.25 12.90
N HIS A 18 -4.67 -2.15 13.33
CA HIS A 18 -5.83 -2.07 12.44
C HIS A 18 -5.80 -0.83 11.55
N THR A 19 -5.55 0.35 12.13
CA THR A 19 -5.40 1.60 11.37
C THR A 19 -4.32 1.48 10.29
N ARG A 20 -3.16 0.89 10.61
CA ARG A 20 -2.07 0.66 9.63
C ARG A 20 -2.50 -0.28 8.51
N CYS A 21 -3.18 -1.39 8.83
CA CYS A 21 -3.70 -2.31 7.83
C CYS A 21 -4.77 -1.68 6.94
N VAL A 22 -5.68 -0.88 7.50
CA VAL A 22 -6.67 -0.12 6.73
C VAL A 22 -5.98 0.88 5.80
N LEU A 23 -5.01 1.65 6.30
CA LEU A 23 -4.25 2.60 5.50
C LEU A 23 -3.54 1.93 4.32
N ALA A 24 -2.85 0.82 4.58
CA ALA A 24 -2.15 0.07 3.54
C ALA A 24 -3.12 -0.41 2.44
N LEU A 25 -4.23 -1.06 2.82
CA LEU A 25 -5.22 -1.52 1.86
C LEU A 25 -5.85 -0.36 1.09
N SER A 26 -6.22 0.73 1.77
CA SER A 26 -6.78 1.92 1.13
C SER A 26 -5.83 2.56 0.13
N MET A 27 -4.54 2.69 0.46
CA MET A 27 -3.56 3.26 -0.46
C MET A 27 -3.41 2.41 -1.72
N ILE A 28 -3.33 1.08 -1.57
CA ILE A 28 -3.25 0.16 -2.71
C ILE A 28 -4.53 0.26 -3.55
N THR A 29 -5.72 0.21 -2.92
CA THR A 29 -7.00 0.33 -3.63
C THR A 29 -7.10 1.63 -4.42
N VAL A 30 -6.74 2.76 -3.82
CA VAL A 30 -6.76 4.06 -4.49
C VAL A 30 -5.80 4.07 -5.67
N ALA A 31 -4.55 3.63 -5.49
CA ALA A 31 -3.59 3.55 -6.58
C ALA A 31 -4.10 2.68 -7.75
N LEU A 32 -4.69 1.51 -7.46
CA LEU A 32 -5.25 0.65 -8.50
C LEU A 32 -6.47 1.28 -9.19
N SER A 33 -7.31 2.04 -8.46
CA SER A 33 -8.51 2.68 -9.02
C SER A 33 -8.22 3.77 -10.05
N LEU A 34 -6.98 4.30 -10.07
CA LEU A 34 -6.54 5.27 -11.08
C LEU A 34 -6.36 4.63 -12.47
N LEU A 35 -6.26 3.31 -12.55
CA LEU A 35 -6.28 2.59 -13.83
C LEU A 35 -7.73 2.42 -14.29
N LYS A 36 -8.02 2.95 -15.49
CA LYS A 36 -9.29 2.65 -16.16
C LYS A 36 -9.37 1.14 -16.47
N PRO A 37 -10.49 0.45 -16.19
CA PRO A 37 -10.60 -1.00 -16.42
C PRO A 37 -10.23 -1.46 -17.84
N GLU A 38 -10.50 -0.62 -18.84
CA GLU A 38 -10.24 -0.87 -20.27
C GLU A 38 -8.75 -0.87 -20.61
N THR A 39 -7.89 -0.32 -19.72
CA THR A 39 -6.44 -0.32 -19.89
C THR A 39 -5.80 -1.63 -19.45
N LEU A 40 -6.43 -2.38 -18.53
CA LEU A 40 -5.85 -3.60 -17.97
C LEU A 40 -5.50 -4.67 -19.02
N PRO A 41 -6.33 -4.92 -20.06
CA PRO A 41 -5.95 -5.86 -21.12
C PRO A 41 -4.71 -5.42 -21.92
N GLN A 42 -4.52 -4.11 -22.09
CA GLN A 42 -3.41 -3.53 -22.85
C GLN A 42 -2.08 -3.67 -22.11
N LEU A 43 -2.12 -3.78 -20.78
CA LEU A 43 -0.97 -3.98 -19.91
C LEU A 43 -0.44 -5.43 -19.89
N GLY A 44 -1.08 -6.36 -20.61
CA GLY A 44 -0.64 -7.76 -20.71
C GLY A 44 -0.46 -8.44 -19.35
N ASP A 45 0.75 -8.92 -19.08
CA ASP A 45 1.12 -9.63 -17.84
C ASP A 45 0.95 -8.75 -16.60
N LEU A 46 1.24 -7.45 -16.72
CA LEU A 46 1.11 -6.48 -15.64
C LEU A 46 -0.37 -6.31 -15.25
N GLY A 47 -1.27 -6.22 -16.24
CA GLY A 47 -2.71 -6.18 -16.01
C GLY A 47 -3.23 -7.44 -15.30
N ARG A 48 -2.66 -8.61 -15.60
CA ARG A 48 -2.97 -9.85 -14.86
C ARG A 48 -2.49 -9.81 -13.42
N GLN A 49 -1.35 -9.17 -13.14
CA GLN A 49 -0.87 -8.98 -11.76
C GLN A 49 -1.75 -8.01 -10.99
N VAL A 50 -2.15 -6.88 -11.59
CA VAL A 50 -3.08 -5.92 -10.96
C VAL A 50 -4.38 -6.61 -10.52
N LYS A 51 -4.99 -7.43 -11.39
CA LYS A 51 -6.20 -8.21 -11.03
C LYS A 51 -5.99 -9.20 -9.88
N LYS A 52 -4.78 -9.74 -9.73
CA LYS A 52 -4.45 -10.62 -8.59
C LYS A 52 -4.31 -9.82 -7.31
N VAL A 53 -3.68 -8.63 -7.36
CA VAL A 53 -3.58 -7.73 -6.20
C VAL A 53 -4.98 -7.37 -5.73
N ASP A 54 -5.85 -6.92 -6.63
CA ASP A 54 -7.25 -6.56 -6.34
C ASP A 54 -8.02 -7.69 -5.63
N ARG A 55 -7.92 -8.93 -6.13
CA ARG A 55 -8.50 -10.12 -5.48
C ARG A 55 -8.00 -10.33 -4.05
N TRP A 56 -6.72 -10.09 -3.78
CA TRP A 56 -6.17 -10.27 -2.44
C TRP A 56 -6.53 -9.12 -1.50
N ILE A 57 -6.69 -7.90 -2.01
CA ILE A 57 -7.21 -6.76 -1.23
C ILE A 57 -8.60 -7.09 -0.69
N GLU A 58 -9.49 -7.64 -1.51
CA GLU A 58 -10.85 -8.02 -1.09
C GLU A 58 -10.81 -8.96 0.12
N ARG A 59 -10.00 -10.02 0.05
CA ARG A 59 -9.84 -10.98 1.16
C ARG A 59 -9.17 -10.38 2.40
N CYS A 60 -8.21 -9.46 2.22
CA CYS A 60 -7.58 -8.77 3.35
C CYS A 60 -8.54 -7.77 4.00
N SER A 61 -9.46 -7.20 3.20
CA SER A 61 -10.45 -6.23 3.68
C SER A 61 -11.41 -6.85 4.68
N ASP A 62 -11.78 -8.12 4.50
CA ASP A 62 -12.62 -8.88 5.44
C ASP A 62 -12.06 -8.88 6.88
N ASP A 63 -10.73 -8.96 7.04
CA ASP A 63 -10.09 -8.94 8.35
C ASP A 63 -10.14 -7.58 9.05
N VAL A 64 -10.34 -6.49 8.30
CA VAL A 64 -10.31 -5.11 8.81
C VAL A 64 -11.66 -4.40 8.77
N GLN A 65 -12.77 -5.10 8.48
CA GLN A 65 -14.12 -4.53 8.40
C GLN A 65 -14.66 -3.95 9.73
N ARG A 66 -13.95 -4.09 10.85
CA ARG A 66 -14.41 -3.55 12.13
C ARG A 66 -14.51 -2.02 12.09
N ARG A 67 -15.48 -1.49 12.84
CA ARG A 67 -15.67 -0.04 13.01
C ARG A 67 -14.46 0.60 13.70
N LEU A 68 -13.95 1.67 13.10
CA LEU A 68 -12.90 2.52 13.67
C LEU A 68 -13.43 3.32 14.87
N SER A 69 -12.57 3.55 15.85
CA SER A 69 -12.83 4.56 16.88
C SER A 69 -12.77 5.97 16.27
N ALA A 70 -13.37 6.96 16.94
CA ALA A 70 -13.31 8.35 16.46
C ALA A 70 -11.86 8.89 16.41
N GLY A 71 -10.98 8.41 17.30
CA GLY A 71 -9.55 8.73 17.25
C GLY A 71 -8.86 8.12 16.04
N ALA A 72 -9.06 6.81 15.83
CA ALA A 72 -8.48 6.09 14.69
C ALA A 72 -8.96 6.63 13.34
N LYS A 73 -10.23 7.03 13.25
CA LYS A 73 -10.78 7.68 12.06
C LYS A 73 -10.10 9.01 11.77
N ARG A 74 -9.95 9.89 12.77
CA ARG A 74 -9.26 11.18 12.61
C ARG A 74 -7.79 11.01 12.20
N ASP A 75 -7.11 10.01 12.75
CA ASP A 75 -5.73 9.69 12.36
C ASP A 75 -5.64 9.26 10.89
N LEU A 76 -6.54 8.36 10.46
CA LEU A 76 -6.64 7.96 9.06
C LEU A 76 -6.98 9.13 8.14
N ASP A 77 -7.98 9.95 8.50
CA ASP A 77 -8.39 11.11 7.70
C ASP A 77 -7.21 12.07 7.49
N ARG A 78 -6.38 12.29 8.51
CA ARG A 78 -5.16 13.12 8.41
C ARG A 78 -4.16 12.53 7.41
N ARG A 79 -3.92 11.22 7.47
CA ARG A 79 -2.99 10.53 6.57
C ARG A 79 -3.52 10.52 5.14
N PHE A 80 -4.82 10.29 4.95
CA PHE A 80 -5.46 10.37 3.64
C PHE A 80 -5.44 11.77 3.05
N HIS A 81 -5.53 12.82 3.87
CA HIS A 81 -5.38 14.18 3.38
C HIS A 81 -3.99 14.43 2.78
N ILE A 82 -2.93 13.89 3.40
CA ILE A 82 -1.56 13.96 2.87
C ILE A 82 -1.44 13.14 1.57
N LEU A 83 -2.00 11.94 1.55
CA LEU A 83 -1.96 11.07 0.37
C LEU A 83 -2.79 11.63 -0.81
N ALA A 84 -3.82 12.43 -0.53
CA ALA A 84 -4.66 13.05 -1.55
C ALA A 84 -3.85 13.95 -2.49
N GLU A 85 -2.82 14.65 -1.99
CA GLU A 85 -1.96 15.50 -2.83
C GLU A 85 -1.25 14.68 -3.94
N HIS A 86 -0.80 13.46 -3.61
CA HIS A 86 -0.19 12.55 -4.59
C HIS A 86 -1.22 12.05 -5.62
N VAL A 87 -2.42 11.72 -5.15
CA VAL A 87 -3.52 11.25 -6.00
C VAL A 87 -3.99 12.35 -6.95
N ASP A 88 -4.16 13.57 -6.43
CA ASP A 88 -4.56 14.74 -7.20
C ASP A 88 -3.51 15.09 -8.25
N SER A 89 -2.22 14.96 -7.90
CA SER A 89 -1.12 15.12 -8.86
C SER A 89 -1.20 14.09 -10.00
N ALA A 90 -1.49 12.82 -9.68
CA ALA A 90 -1.65 11.77 -10.68
C ALA A 90 -2.88 11.97 -11.59
N LEU A 91 -3.95 12.57 -11.05
CA LEU A 91 -5.18 12.86 -11.79
C LEU A 91 -5.05 14.11 -12.68
N ALA A 92 -4.35 15.14 -12.21
CA ALA A 92 -4.15 16.40 -12.92
C ALA A 92 -3.08 16.32 -14.02
N GLU A 93 -2.17 15.35 -13.94
CA GLU A 93 -1.12 15.16 -14.94
C GLU A 93 -1.70 14.76 -16.31
N THR A 94 -1.20 15.44 -17.34
CA THR A 94 -1.63 15.30 -18.74
C THR A 94 -0.58 14.61 -19.60
N ASP A 95 0.68 14.55 -19.14
CA ASP A 95 1.73 13.75 -19.76
C ASP A 95 1.59 12.28 -19.35
N ASP A 96 1.37 11.40 -20.33
CA ASP A 96 1.13 9.97 -20.08
C ASP A 96 2.31 9.28 -19.37
N ALA A 97 3.55 9.67 -19.65
CA ALA A 97 4.73 9.06 -19.03
C ALA A 97 4.88 9.48 -17.56
N LYS A 98 4.64 10.77 -17.26
CA LYS A 98 4.62 11.25 -15.87
C LYS A 98 3.45 10.68 -15.10
N LYS A 99 2.28 10.61 -15.71
CA LYS A 99 1.09 9.99 -15.13
C LYS A 99 1.33 8.52 -14.78
N TRP A 100 1.99 7.78 -15.67
CA TRP A 100 2.42 6.41 -15.42
C TRP A 100 3.35 6.32 -14.19
N SER A 101 4.33 7.21 -14.12
CA SER A 101 5.31 7.26 -13.02
C SER A 101 4.65 7.61 -11.67
N LEU A 102 3.71 8.55 -11.65
CA LEU A 102 2.92 8.93 -10.47
C LEU A 102 2.00 7.79 -10.00
N TRP A 103 1.36 7.10 -10.94
CA TRP A 103 0.59 5.92 -10.63
C TRP A 103 1.46 4.80 -10.03
N ALA A 104 2.57 4.46 -10.70
CA ALA A 104 3.46 3.39 -10.27
C ALA A 104 4.13 3.67 -8.91
N SER A 105 4.50 4.92 -8.64
CA SER A 105 4.98 5.34 -7.32
C SER A 105 3.89 5.27 -6.24
N GLY A 106 2.62 5.51 -6.58
CA GLY A 106 1.49 5.28 -5.67
C GLY A 106 1.33 3.80 -5.30
N VAL A 107 1.50 2.89 -6.27
CA VAL A 107 1.53 1.44 -6.03
C VAL A 107 2.70 1.05 -5.12
N TRP A 108 3.88 1.66 -5.33
CA TRP A 108 5.06 1.45 -4.48
C TRP A 108 4.86 1.94 -3.04
N ALA A 109 4.24 3.11 -2.86
CA ALA A 109 3.85 3.59 -1.53
C ALA A 109 2.93 2.59 -0.83
N GLY A 110 1.94 2.05 -1.55
CA GLY A 110 1.08 0.97 -1.06
C GLY A 110 1.84 -0.28 -0.62
N LEU A 111 2.88 -0.70 -1.37
CA LEU A 111 3.77 -1.80 -0.96
C LEU A 111 4.50 -1.46 0.35
N THR A 112 5.04 -0.24 0.46
CA THR A 112 5.80 0.19 1.64
C THR A 112 4.92 0.21 2.90
N PHE A 113 3.67 0.69 2.79
CA PHE A 113 2.69 0.57 3.89
C PHE A 113 2.36 -0.87 4.25
N LEU A 114 2.26 -1.75 3.26
CA LEU A 114 1.98 -3.17 3.49
C LEU A 114 3.14 -3.89 4.17
N GLU A 115 4.38 -3.52 3.86
CA GLU A 115 5.59 -4.02 4.53
C GLU A 115 5.67 -3.52 5.98
N ASP A 116 5.33 -2.26 6.24
CA ASP A 116 5.21 -1.75 7.62
C ASP A 116 4.13 -2.53 8.40
N ALA A 117 2.98 -2.78 7.78
CA ALA A 117 1.94 -3.60 8.39
C ALA A 117 2.42 -5.04 8.66
N ARG A 118 3.16 -5.67 7.75
CA ARG A 118 3.78 -7.00 7.99
C ARG A 118 4.68 -6.98 9.22
N ASN A 119 5.48 -5.94 9.38
CA ASN A 119 6.49 -5.87 10.43
C ASN A 119 5.91 -5.46 11.78
N THR A 120 4.74 -4.80 11.80
CA THR A 120 4.20 -4.17 13.01
C THR A 120 2.80 -4.63 13.39
N CYS A 121 2.07 -5.34 12.53
CA CYS A 121 0.65 -5.68 12.74
C CYS A 121 0.38 -7.20 12.81
N PRO A 122 1.02 -7.97 13.71
CA PRO A 122 0.87 -9.43 13.75
C PRO A 122 -0.55 -9.92 14.05
N VAL A 123 -1.42 -9.10 14.63
CA VAL A 123 -2.83 -9.48 14.85
C VAL A 123 -3.58 -9.63 13.53
N TYR A 124 -3.25 -8.81 12.54
CA TYR A 124 -3.90 -8.78 11.23
C TYR A 124 -3.09 -9.54 10.18
N PHE A 125 -1.78 -9.32 10.13
CA PHE A 125 -0.89 -9.88 9.11
C PHE A 125 -0.49 -11.33 9.42
N ARG A 126 -1.48 -12.22 9.45
CA ARG A 126 -1.33 -13.65 9.82
C ARG A 126 -1.87 -14.61 8.76
N GLY A 127 -2.90 -14.20 8.02
CA GLY A 127 -3.56 -15.03 7.02
C GLY A 127 -2.73 -15.24 5.77
N LEU A 128 -2.95 -16.36 5.06
CA LEU A 128 -2.26 -16.64 3.79
C LEU A 128 -2.56 -15.58 2.73
N HIS A 129 -3.75 -14.97 2.75
CA HIS A 129 -4.14 -13.89 1.86
C HIS A 129 -3.29 -12.63 2.03
N TRP A 130 -2.88 -12.25 3.25
CA TRP A 130 -1.94 -11.14 3.48
C TRP A 130 -0.57 -11.40 2.87
N HIS A 131 -0.05 -12.62 3.05
CA HIS A 131 1.22 -13.04 2.46
C HIS A 131 1.15 -13.08 0.93
N ASN A 132 0.02 -13.54 0.39
CA ASN A 132 -0.21 -13.54 -1.05
C ASN A 132 -0.38 -12.13 -1.62
N LEU A 133 -1.04 -11.21 -0.90
CA LEU A 133 -1.12 -9.81 -1.27
C LEU A 133 0.29 -9.22 -1.37
N LEU A 134 1.10 -9.37 -0.32
CA LEU A 134 2.47 -8.85 -0.30
C LEU A 134 3.32 -9.44 -1.43
N LYS A 135 3.31 -10.76 -1.60
CA LYS A 135 4.06 -11.41 -2.68
C LYS A 135 3.65 -10.90 -4.06
N THR A 136 2.35 -10.75 -4.30
CA THR A 136 1.82 -10.29 -5.59
C THR A 136 2.16 -8.82 -5.83
N LEU A 137 2.00 -7.98 -4.81
CA LEU A 137 2.30 -6.55 -4.89
C LEU A 137 3.81 -6.28 -5.05
N THR A 138 4.65 -7.05 -4.36
CA THR A 138 6.12 -7.03 -4.55
C THR A 138 6.47 -7.39 -5.99
N THR A 139 5.84 -8.44 -6.54
CA THR A 139 6.08 -8.84 -7.94
C THR A 139 5.68 -7.73 -8.91
N LEU A 140 4.56 -7.05 -8.64
CA LEU A 140 4.10 -5.91 -9.42
C LEU A 140 5.09 -4.75 -9.35
N CYS A 141 5.48 -4.32 -8.16
CA CYS A 141 6.41 -3.21 -7.95
C CYS A 141 7.78 -3.46 -8.59
N ASN A 142 8.32 -4.68 -8.45
CA ASN A 142 9.57 -5.08 -9.10
C ASN A 142 9.48 -5.03 -10.63
N ALA A 143 8.31 -5.29 -11.21
CA ALA A 143 8.10 -5.17 -12.65
C ALA A 143 8.03 -3.69 -13.08
N LEU A 144 7.39 -2.85 -12.26
CA LEU A 144 7.26 -1.41 -12.51
C LEU A 144 8.61 -0.69 -12.39
N GLU A 145 9.42 -1.02 -11.37
CA GLU A 145 10.73 -0.38 -11.13
C GLU A 145 11.73 -0.67 -12.26
N LYS A 146 11.62 -1.83 -12.90
CA LYS A 146 12.40 -2.13 -14.12
C LYS A 146 12.07 -1.20 -15.28
N VAL A 147 10.85 -0.66 -15.32
CA VAL A 147 10.41 0.28 -16.36
C VAL A 147 10.84 1.70 -16.01
N ASP A 148 10.63 2.11 -14.76
CA ASP A 148 11.11 3.39 -14.24
C ASP A 148 11.73 3.21 -12.83
N PRO A 149 13.06 3.26 -12.69
CA PRO A 149 13.73 3.09 -11.41
C PRO A 149 13.39 4.17 -10.37
N LYS A 150 12.86 5.33 -10.79
CA LYS A 150 12.57 6.45 -9.87
C LYS A 150 11.31 6.23 -9.03
N ILE A 151 10.45 5.30 -9.42
CA ILE A 151 9.17 5.06 -8.72
C ILE A 151 9.39 4.65 -7.26
N ALA A 152 10.50 3.97 -6.98
CA ALA A 152 10.82 3.48 -5.65
C ALA A 152 11.15 4.64 -4.69
N GLU A 153 11.97 5.58 -5.15
CA GLU A 153 12.31 6.79 -4.40
C GLU A 153 11.06 7.66 -4.17
N ILE A 154 10.29 7.92 -5.23
CA ILE A 154 9.08 8.74 -5.14
C ILE A 154 8.04 8.07 -4.23
N GLY A 155 7.79 6.78 -4.40
CA GLY A 155 6.82 6.04 -3.59
C GLY A 155 7.22 5.95 -2.13
N THR A 156 8.52 5.78 -1.85
CA THR A 156 9.06 5.83 -0.47
C THR A 156 8.81 7.21 0.13
N ARG A 157 9.02 8.28 -0.64
CA ARG A 157 8.75 9.65 -0.15
C ARG A 157 7.28 9.87 0.17
N VAL A 158 6.36 9.35 -0.64
CA VAL A 158 4.91 9.39 -0.36
C VAL A 158 4.59 8.66 0.95
N TYR A 159 5.18 7.49 1.17
CA TYR A 159 5.05 6.76 2.43
C TYR A 159 5.55 7.59 3.62
N GLU A 160 6.77 8.13 3.56
CA GLU A 160 7.38 8.91 4.65
C GLU A 160 6.53 10.10 5.09
N LEU A 161 5.84 10.76 4.14
CA LEU A 161 4.99 11.90 4.44
C LEU A 161 3.71 11.50 5.19
N ALA A 162 3.23 10.27 5.01
CA ALA A 162 1.93 9.79 5.51
C ALA A 162 2.00 8.66 6.55
N ALA A 163 3.21 8.18 6.90
CA ALA A 163 3.47 7.12 7.89
C ALA A 163 3.27 7.54 9.35
#